data_AF-A0A8T4PRA0-F1
#
_entry.id   AF-A0A8T4PRA0-F1
#
_cell.length_a   1.000
_cell.length_b   1.000
_cell.length_c   1.000
_cell.angle_alpha   90.00
_cell.angle_beta   90.00
_cell.angle_gamma   90.00
#
_symmetry.space_group_name_H-M   'P 1'
#
loop_
_entity.id
_entity.type
_entity.pdbx_description
1 polymer ?
#
loop_
_entity_poly.entity_id
_entity_poly.type
_entity_poly.pdbx_seq_one_letter_code
_entity_poly.pdbx_strand_id
1 'polypeptide(L)'
;MTNVPLKVPMTPTLESLLKPDLFRKEPIFTRPLTPLAEGEKVYGLSPDDISAIRERRGAVVDLHPGMGGIAPEKLISMIGGGIKLTSLDYMLTQGCNFECTWCFAEGGPQKKAYLPFNKLGSITTDAADLGVSLFILTGGEPLVYKDPALGMQKGAGDHFFRIVGMIRDVYAKKGKEAKILT
;
A
#
# COMPACT_ATOMS: atom_id res chain seq x y z
N MET A 1 5.09 23.42 -33.96
CA MET A 1 4.42 22.53 -32.99
C MET A 1 3.02 22.28 -33.52
N THR A 2 2.76 21.06 -33.94
CA THR A 2 1.50 20.65 -34.59
C THR A 2 0.36 20.70 -33.58
N ASN A 3 -0.67 21.49 -33.89
CA ASN A 3 -1.87 21.66 -33.08
C ASN A 3 -2.69 20.36 -33.12
N VAL A 4 -2.48 19.47 -32.15
CA VAL A 4 -3.27 18.24 -32.02
C VAL A 4 -4.65 18.64 -31.52
N PRO A 5 -5.74 18.40 -32.29
CA PRO A 5 -7.07 18.75 -31.85
C PRO A 5 -7.41 17.95 -30.58
N LEU A 6 -7.75 18.68 -29.51
CA LEU A 6 -8.20 18.07 -28.26
C LEU A 6 -9.47 17.26 -28.51
N LYS A 7 -9.47 15.98 -28.11
CA LYS A 7 -10.63 15.08 -28.25
C LYS A 7 -11.86 15.51 -27.44
N VAL A 8 -11.67 16.42 -26.48
CA VAL A 8 -12.71 16.95 -25.62
C VAL A 8 -12.70 18.47 -25.76
N PRO A 9 -13.85 19.12 -26.03
CA PRO A 9 -13.92 20.57 -26.10
C PRO A 9 -13.52 21.17 -24.75
N MET A 10 -12.67 22.18 -24.81
CA MET A 10 -12.21 22.88 -23.61
C MET A 10 -13.36 23.72 -23.04
N THR A 11 -13.96 23.24 -21.95
CA THR A 11 -15.04 23.96 -21.25
C THR A 11 -14.47 24.85 -20.15
N PRO A 12 -15.19 25.89 -19.69
CA PRO A 12 -14.75 26.71 -18.56
C PRO A 12 -14.47 25.88 -17.29
N THR A 13 -15.24 24.81 -17.08
CA THR A 13 -15.03 23.86 -15.99
C THR A 13 -13.74 23.07 -16.17
N LEU A 14 -13.46 22.57 -17.38
CA LEU A 14 -12.24 21.82 -17.68
C LEU A 14 -11.00 22.70 -17.57
N GLU A 15 -11.08 23.96 -18.05
CA GLU A 15 -10.05 24.98 -17.84
C GLU A 15 -9.79 25.25 -16.35
N SER A 16 -10.85 25.34 -15.54
CA SER A 16 -10.70 25.50 -14.09
C SER A 16 -10.06 24.29 -13.43
N LEU A 17 -10.37 23.07 -13.90
CA LEU A 17 -9.81 21.82 -13.38
C LEU A 17 -8.35 21.61 -13.74
N LEU A 18 -7.93 22.13 -14.90
CA LEU A 18 -6.56 22.03 -15.41
C LEU A 18 -5.66 23.18 -14.93
N LYS A 19 -6.21 24.19 -14.24
CA LYS A 19 -5.40 25.21 -13.56
C LYS A 19 -4.77 24.62 -12.29
N PRO A 20 -3.44 24.63 -12.15
CA PRO A 20 -2.73 24.09 -10.97
C PRO A 20 -3.05 24.84 -9.66
N ASP A 21 -3.74 25.99 -9.73
CA ASP A 21 -4.16 26.79 -8.59
C ASP A 21 -5.38 26.22 -7.82
N LEU A 22 -5.94 25.08 -8.21
CA LEU A 22 -6.96 24.34 -7.44
C LEU A 22 -6.50 23.95 -6.02
N PHE A 23 -5.21 24.11 -5.73
CA PHE A 23 -4.60 23.87 -4.42
C PHE A 23 -3.82 25.06 -3.86
N ARG A 24 -4.11 26.31 -4.26
CA ARG A 24 -3.81 27.45 -3.37
C ARG A 24 -4.75 27.37 -2.17
N LYS A 25 -4.55 26.37 -1.30
CA LYS A 25 -4.99 26.46 0.07
C LYS A 25 -4.25 27.66 0.63
N GLU A 26 -4.97 28.60 1.24
CA GLU A 26 -4.35 29.41 2.29
C GLU A 26 -3.51 28.46 3.14
N PRO A 27 -2.27 28.83 3.52
CA PRO A 27 -1.45 27.96 4.36
C PRO A 27 -2.34 27.47 5.49
N ILE A 28 -2.46 26.15 5.63
CA ILE A 28 -3.17 25.56 6.76
C ILE A 28 -2.58 26.28 7.96
N PHE A 29 -3.39 27.03 8.69
CA PHE A 29 -2.97 27.70 9.91
C PHE A 29 -2.51 26.59 10.85
N THR A 30 -1.24 26.20 10.77
CA THR A 30 -0.60 25.36 11.76
C THR A 30 -0.30 26.31 12.91
N ARG A 31 -1.36 26.67 13.64
CA ARG A 31 -1.19 27.07 15.03
C ARG A 31 -0.30 25.98 15.65
N PRO A 32 0.79 26.35 16.35
CA PRO A 32 1.55 25.38 17.13
C PRO A 32 0.57 24.53 17.91
N LEU A 33 0.70 23.20 17.84
CA LEU A 33 -0.12 22.31 18.65
C LEU A 33 0.00 22.82 20.08
N THR A 34 -1.09 23.36 20.62
CA THR A 34 -1.09 23.71 22.02
C THR A 34 -0.96 22.41 22.79
N PRO A 35 -0.19 22.39 23.89
CA PRO A 35 -0.23 21.28 24.82
C PRO A 35 -1.69 20.92 25.07
N LEU A 36 -2.02 19.64 24.96
CA LEU A 36 -3.35 19.15 25.30
C LEU A 36 -3.63 19.64 26.73
N ALA A 37 -4.77 20.29 26.94
CA ALA A 37 -5.22 20.55 28.30
C ALA A 37 -5.32 19.18 28.99
N GLU A 38 -4.71 19.05 30.17
CA GLU A 38 -4.93 17.89 31.03
C GLU A 38 -6.43 17.85 31.36
N GLY A 39 -7.12 16.90 30.73
CA GLY A 39 -8.56 16.74 30.82
C GLY A 39 -8.93 15.30 30.57
N GLU A 40 -10.00 14.84 31.22
CA GLU A 40 -10.57 13.52 31.00
C GLU A 40 -10.88 13.34 29.51
N LYS A 41 -10.44 12.22 28.93
CA LYS A 41 -10.77 11.88 27.54
C LYS A 41 -12.28 11.94 27.37
N VAL A 42 -12.76 12.56 26.28
CA VAL A 42 -14.20 12.69 25.95
C VAL A 42 -14.95 11.35 26.06
N TYR A 43 -14.23 10.24 25.84
CA TYR A 43 -14.60 8.91 26.29
C TYR A 43 -13.38 8.23 26.92
N GLY A 44 -13.46 7.90 28.21
CA GLY A 44 -12.54 6.98 28.87
C GLY A 44 -13.03 5.56 28.64
N LEU A 45 -12.38 4.82 27.74
CA LEU A 45 -12.62 3.38 27.64
C LEU A 45 -12.10 2.73 28.92
N SER A 46 -12.91 1.90 29.56
CA SER A 46 -12.44 1.07 30.66
C SER A 46 -11.37 0.08 30.15
N PRO A 47 -10.53 -0.50 31.03
CA PRO A 47 -9.64 -1.58 30.66
C PRO A 47 -10.37 -2.74 29.95
N ASP A 48 -11.61 -3.02 30.36
CA ASP A 48 -12.44 -4.07 29.76
C ASP A 48 -12.95 -3.68 28.37
N ASP A 49 -13.34 -2.41 28.16
CA ASP A 49 -13.70 -1.91 26.83
C ASP A 49 -12.50 -1.95 25.88
N ILE A 50 -11.32 -1.57 26.37
CA ILE A 50 -10.07 -1.67 25.61
C ILE A 50 -9.78 -3.13 25.28
N SER A 51 -9.96 -4.05 26.24
CA SER A 51 -9.78 -5.49 26.04
C SER A 51 -10.77 -6.04 25.01
N ALA A 52 -12.06 -5.72 25.11
CA ALA A 52 -13.09 -6.16 24.17
C ALA A 52 -12.88 -5.58 22.77
N ILE A 53 -12.46 -4.32 22.65
CA ILE A 53 -12.08 -3.71 21.37
C ILE A 53 -10.83 -4.39 20.81
N ARG A 54 -9.84 -4.71 21.65
CA ARG A 54 -8.62 -5.42 21.25
C ARG A 54 -8.87 -6.88 20.90
N GLU A 55 -9.80 -7.59 21.52
CA GLU A 55 -10.20 -8.93 21.09
C GLU A 55 -10.91 -8.87 19.75
N ARG A 56 -11.86 -7.94 19.59
CA ARG A 56 -12.55 -7.73 18.30
C ARG A 56 -11.61 -7.29 17.18
N ARG A 57 -10.62 -6.44 17.48
CA ARG A 57 -9.62 -5.95 16.50
C ARG A 57 -8.47 -6.93 16.31
N GLY A 58 -7.96 -7.55 17.36
CA GLY A 58 -6.83 -8.49 17.36
C GLY A 58 -7.17 -9.85 16.76
N ALA A 59 -8.46 -10.19 16.63
CA ALA A 59 -8.91 -11.36 15.89
C ALA A 59 -8.98 -11.14 14.36
N VAL A 60 -9.07 -9.89 13.89
CA VAL A 60 -9.44 -9.60 12.49
C VAL A 60 -8.54 -8.57 11.79
N VAL A 61 -7.87 -7.70 12.53
CA VAL A 61 -7.25 -6.48 11.98
C VAL A 61 -5.76 -6.43 12.35
N ASP A 62 -4.93 -6.92 11.44
CA ASP A 62 -3.48 -6.70 11.41
C ASP A 62 -3.11 -5.20 11.11
N LEU A 63 -4.00 -4.24 11.38
CA LEU A 63 -3.83 -2.82 11.01
C LEU A 63 -4.04 -1.92 12.22
N HIS A 64 -2.93 -1.39 12.75
CA HIS A 64 -2.96 -0.26 13.69
C HIS A 64 -3.15 1.04 12.90
N PRO A 65 -4.07 1.94 13.29
CA PRO A 65 -4.24 3.22 12.59
C PRO A 65 -2.98 4.06 12.75
N GLY A 66 -2.18 4.18 11.69
CA GLY A 66 -0.96 4.99 11.67
C GLY A 66 0.10 4.49 10.70
N MET A 67 0.20 3.17 10.49
CA MET A 67 1.09 2.55 9.50
C MET A 67 0.48 1.22 9.10
N GLY A 68 0.41 0.93 7.80
CA GLY A 68 -0.18 -0.31 7.29
C GLY A 68 0.62 -1.54 7.73
N GLY A 69 0.32 -2.10 8.91
CA GLY A 69 0.65 -3.48 9.20
C GLY A 69 1.15 -3.78 10.61
N ILE A 70 0.60 -4.87 11.15
CA ILE A 70 0.94 -5.67 12.33
C ILE A 70 0.83 -4.93 13.67
N ALA A 71 0.02 -5.49 14.58
CA ALA A 71 -0.02 -5.04 15.97
C ALA A 71 1.35 -5.21 16.65
N PRO A 72 1.85 -4.25 17.45
CA PRO A 72 3.16 -4.34 18.10
C PRO A 72 3.40 -5.65 18.84
N GLU A 73 2.37 -6.18 19.52
CA GLU A 73 2.45 -7.45 20.25
C GLU A 73 2.74 -8.64 19.32
N LYS A 74 2.15 -8.62 18.12
CA LYS A 74 2.38 -9.65 17.11
C LYS A 74 3.79 -9.55 16.52
N LEU A 75 4.29 -8.34 16.29
CA LEU A 75 5.66 -8.10 15.84
C LEU A 75 6.67 -8.62 16.88
N ILE A 76 6.47 -8.29 18.15
CA ILE A 76 7.31 -8.77 19.28
C ILE A 76 7.28 -10.30 19.35
N SER A 77 6.11 -10.92 19.22
CA SER A 77 5.96 -12.38 19.17
C SER A 77 6.73 -13.01 18.00
N MET A 78 6.67 -12.41 16.81
CA MET A 78 7.42 -12.89 15.64
C MET A 78 8.93 -12.83 15.87
N ILE A 79 9.43 -11.70 16.39
CA ILE A 79 10.85 -11.50 16.71
C ILE A 79 11.30 -12.48 17.80
N GLY A 80 10.51 -12.64 18.86
CA GLY A 80 10.77 -13.60 19.94
C GLY A 80 10.77 -15.06 19.47
N GLY A 81 10.01 -15.38 18.42
CA GLY A 81 10.03 -16.67 17.73
C GLY A 81 11.21 -16.88 16.78
N GLY A 82 12.16 -15.93 16.71
CA GLY A 82 13.37 -16.04 15.89
C GLY A 82 13.22 -15.55 14.45
N ILE A 83 12.09 -14.94 14.08
CA ILE A 83 11.91 -14.34 12.75
C ILE A 83 12.74 -13.06 12.66
N LYS A 84 13.67 -13.02 11.71
CA LYS A 84 14.58 -11.87 11.51
C LYS A 84 14.02 -10.81 10.58
N LEU A 85 13.22 -11.22 9.61
CA LEU A 85 12.56 -10.33 8.65
C LEU A 85 11.06 -10.60 8.71
N THR A 86 10.30 -9.63 9.23
CA THR A 86 8.88 -9.81 9.58
C THR A 86 7.96 -9.57 8.38
N SER A 87 8.27 -8.57 7.56
CA SER A 87 7.50 -8.20 6.37
C SER A 87 8.39 -7.90 5.18
N LEU A 88 7.80 -7.99 3.98
CA LEU A 88 8.40 -7.54 2.74
C LEU A 88 7.41 -6.72 1.93
N ASP A 89 7.83 -5.51 1.58
CA ASP A 89 7.00 -4.54 0.87
C ASP A 89 7.44 -4.49 -0.60
N TYR A 90 6.59 -4.99 -1.50
CA TYR A 90 6.85 -4.94 -2.93
C TYR A 90 6.23 -3.70 -3.55
N MET A 91 7.07 -2.75 -3.95
CA MET A 91 6.68 -1.71 -4.88
C MET A 91 6.69 -2.26 -6.32
N LEU A 92 5.56 -2.81 -6.74
CA LEU A 92 5.47 -3.59 -7.99
C LEU A 92 5.75 -2.75 -9.24
N THR A 93 5.29 -1.51 -9.24
CA THR A 93 5.37 -0.57 -10.37
C THR A 93 5.38 0.86 -9.87
N GLN A 94 6.00 1.79 -10.60
CA GLN A 94 5.77 3.23 -10.42
C GLN A 94 4.58 3.73 -11.25
N GLY A 95 4.07 2.92 -12.17
CA GLY A 95 2.86 3.25 -12.92
C GLY A 95 1.68 3.46 -11.97
N CYS A 96 0.92 4.53 -12.20
CA CYS A 96 -0.28 4.85 -11.44
C CYS A 96 -1.36 5.40 -12.38
N ASN A 97 -2.63 5.18 -12.06
CA ASN A 97 -3.73 5.83 -12.79
C ASN A 97 -3.97 7.29 -12.35
N PHE A 98 -3.39 7.71 -11.22
CA PHE A 98 -3.44 9.08 -10.70
C PHE A 98 -2.06 9.76 -10.68
N GLU A 99 -2.07 11.10 -10.64
CA GLU A 99 -0.87 11.96 -10.56
C GLU A 99 -0.96 12.84 -9.31
N CYS A 100 -0.72 12.24 -8.14
CA CYS A 100 -0.88 12.91 -6.86
C CYS A 100 0.27 13.88 -6.58
N THR A 101 -0.03 15.12 -6.21
CA THR A 101 0.97 16.17 -5.92
C THR A 101 1.95 15.81 -4.80
N TRP A 102 1.49 15.04 -3.81
CA TRP A 102 2.28 14.67 -2.63
C TRP A 102 2.53 13.15 -2.56
N CYS A 103 2.68 12.51 -3.72
CA CYS A 103 2.96 11.07 -3.77
C CYS A 103 4.36 10.77 -3.23
N PHE A 104 4.45 10.07 -2.09
CA PHE A 104 5.75 9.63 -1.56
C PHE A 104 6.47 8.64 -2.51
N ALA A 105 5.69 7.88 -3.28
CA ALA A 105 6.18 6.84 -4.18
C ALA A 105 6.56 7.38 -5.58
N GLU A 106 6.39 8.69 -5.82
CA GLU A 106 6.62 9.34 -7.12
C GLU A 106 5.95 8.63 -8.31
N GLY A 107 4.79 8.00 -8.06
CA GLY A 107 4.03 7.26 -9.05
C GLY A 107 3.26 8.18 -10.00
N GLY A 108 2.95 7.69 -11.20
CA GLY A 108 2.14 8.46 -12.14
C GLY A 108 1.82 7.73 -13.45
N PRO A 109 0.90 8.28 -14.28
CA PRO A 109 0.45 7.63 -15.52
C PRO A 109 1.56 7.44 -16.57
N GLN A 110 2.59 8.28 -16.53
CA GLN A 110 3.73 8.22 -17.47
C GLN A 110 4.88 7.34 -16.97
N LYS A 111 4.84 6.90 -15.70
CA LYS A 111 5.90 6.06 -15.11
C LYS A 111 5.74 4.63 -15.62
N LYS A 112 6.86 4.03 -16.02
CA LYS A 112 6.90 2.69 -16.63
C LYS A 112 7.82 1.71 -15.89
N ALA A 113 8.48 2.13 -14.82
CA ALA A 113 9.33 1.25 -14.04
C ALA A 113 8.47 0.20 -13.33
N TYR A 114 8.88 -1.06 -13.40
CA TYR A 114 8.23 -2.20 -12.74
C TYR A 114 9.27 -3.22 -12.29
N LEU A 115 8.90 -4.02 -11.29
CA LEU A 115 9.68 -5.19 -10.87
C LEU A 115 9.35 -6.40 -11.76
N PRO A 116 10.32 -7.00 -12.45
CA PRO A 116 10.09 -8.19 -13.25
C PRO A 116 9.55 -9.37 -12.42
N PHE A 117 8.58 -10.10 -12.96
CA PHE A 117 7.88 -11.20 -12.30
C PHE A 117 8.84 -12.32 -11.87
N ASN A 118 9.86 -12.63 -12.68
CA ASN A 118 10.87 -13.62 -12.33
C ASN A 118 11.69 -13.22 -11.09
N LYS A 119 12.02 -11.92 -10.96
CA LYS A 119 12.71 -11.38 -9.77
C LYS A 119 11.80 -11.41 -8.55
N LEU A 120 10.52 -11.09 -8.69
CA LEU A 120 9.55 -11.24 -7.60
C LEU A 120 9.47 -12.70 -7.14
N GLY A 121 9.54 -13.67 -8.06
CA GLY A 121 9.59 -15.10 -7.74
C GLY A 121 10.83 -15.50 -6.93
N SER A 122 12.02 -15.06 -7.36
CA SER A 122 13.26 -15.37 -6.64
C SER A 122 13.28 -14.72 -5.25
N ILE A 123 12.95 -13.43 -5.15
CA ILE A 123 12.93 -12.71 -3.87
C ILE A 123 11.90 -13.33 -2.93
N THR A 124 10.73 -13.76 -3.43
CA THR A 124 9.72 -14.43 -2.60
C THR A 124 10.20 -15.76 -2.05
N THR A 125 10.99 -16.51 -2.84
CA THR A 125 11.60 -17.77 -2.40
C THR A 125 12.60 -17.51 -1.28
N ASP A 126 13.50 -16.54 -1.47
CA ASP A 126 14.49 -16.14 -0.46
C ASP A 126 13.80 -15.62 0.82
N ALA A 127 12.74 -14.82 0.68
CA ALA A 127 11.95 -14.32 1.79
C ALA A 127 11.31 -15.46 2.60
N ALA A 128 10.81 -16.50 1.94
CA ALA A 128 10.23 -17.67 2.62
C ALA A 128 11.28 -18.47 3.40
N ASP A 129 12.52 -18.52 2.90
CA ASP A 129 13.68 -19.13 3.59
C ASP A 129 14.14 -18.30 4.79
N LEU A 130 14.02 -16.98 4.72
CA LEU A 130 14.29 -16.06 5.83
C LEU A 130 13.17 -16.00 6.88
N GLY A 131 12.04 -16.65 6.62
CA GLY A 131 10.91 -16.71 7.56
C GLY A 131 9.96 -15.51 7.50
N VAL A 132 9.99 -14.74 6.42
CA VAL A 132 8.96 -13.72 6.15
C VAL A 132 7.60 -14.39 6.13
N SER A 133 6.57 -13.69 6.59
CA SER A 133 5.19 -14.19 6.54
C SER A 133 4.16 -13.12 6.19
N LEU A 134 4.57 -11.84 6.15
CA LEU A 134 3.73 -10.73 5.69
C LEU A 134 4.32 -10.11 4.41
N PHE A 135 3.47 -9.96 3.41
CA PHE A 135 3.75 -9.20 2.19
C PHE A 135 2.81 -8.01 2.09
N ILE A 136 3.38 -6.87 1.73
CA ILE A 136 2.62 -5.67 1.39
C ILE A 136 2.86 -5.40 -0.10
N LEU A 137 1.81 -5.51 -0.91
CA LEU A 137 1.89 -5.30 -2.35
C LEU A 137 1.43 -3.88 -2.66
N THR A 138 2.38 -3.03 -3.02
CA THR A 138 2.17 -1.61 -3.29
C THR A 138 2.73 -1.23 -4.67
N GLY A 139 2.81 0.06 -4.95
CA GLY A 139 3.32 0.61 -6.20
C GLY A 139 3.12 2.12 -6.26
N GLY A 140 2.91 2.62 -7.48
CA GLY A 140 1.95 3.69 -7.70
C GLY A 140 0.57 3.12 -7.44
N GLU A 141 -0.04 2.55 -8.48
CA GLU A 141 -1.26 1.73 -8.34
C GLU A 141 -0.91 0.25 -8.61
N PRO A 142 -0.90 -0.64 -7.61
CA PRO A 142 -0.50 -2.04 -7.81
C PRO A 142 -1.34 -2.77 -8.87
N LEU A 143 -2.62 -2.43 -9.04
CA LEU A 143 -3.49 -3.07 -10.03
C LEU A 143 -3.14 -2.69 -11.48
N VAL A 144 -2.36 -1.63 -11.71
CA VAL A 144 -1.86 -1.30 -13.06
C VAL A 144 -0.54 -1.98 -13.41
N TYR A 145 0.03 -2.80 -12.52
CA TYR A 145 1.26 -3.55 -12.79
C TYR A 145 1.15 -4.37 -14.08
N LYS A 146 2.16 -4.22 -14.94
CA LYS A 146 2.30 -5.00 -16.19
C LYS A 146 3.74 -5.43 -16.36
N ASP A 147 3.91 -6.70 -16.67
CA ASP A 147 5.18 -7.30 -17.07
C ASP A 147 4.96 -7.98 -18.42
N PRO A 148 5.62 -7.53 -19.50
CA PRO A 148 5.53 -8.16 -20.81
C PRO A 148 5.82 -9.67 -20.82
N ALA A 149 6.66 -10.16 -19.90
CA ALA A 149 6.98 -11.59 -19.80
C ALA A 149 5.78 -12.47 -19.41
N LEU A 150 4.74 -11.88 -18.82
CA LEU A 150 3.49 -12.57 -18.47
C LEU A 150 2.47 -12.59 -19.62
N GLY A 151 2.77 -11.93 -20.75
CA GLY A 151 1.92 -11.85 -21.92
C GLY A 151 0.81 -10.80 -21.80
N MET A 152 -0.27 -10.98 -22.57
CA MET A 152 -1.43 -10.09 -22.52
C MET A 152 -2.27 -10.35 -21.27
N GLN A 153 -2.81 -9.28 -20.70
CA GLN A 153 -3.75 -9.36 -19.59
C GLN A 153 -5.10 -9.92 -20.05
N LYS A 154 -5.66 -10.83 -19.25
CA LYS A 154 -7.00 -11.38 -19.45
C LYS A 154 -8.12 -10.53 -18.83
N GLY A 155 -7.75 -9.55 -18.00
CA GLY A 155 -8.68 -8.67 -17.30
C GLY A 155 -7.94 -7.66 -16.43
N ALA A 156 -8.70 -6.77 -15.79
CA ALA A 156 -8.14 -5.78 -14.86
C ALA A 156 -7.40 -6.47 -13.71
N GLY A 157 -6.16 -6.04 -13.44
CA GLY A 157 -5.34 -6.59 -12.36
C GLY A 157 -4.81 -8.01 -12.58
N ASP A 158 -4.96 -8.61 -13.78
CA ASP A 158 -4.54 -10.01 -14.04
C ASP A 158 -3.10 -10.28 -13.57
N HIS A 159 -2.13 -9.46 -13.99
CA HIS A 159 -0.72 -9.67 -13.61
C HIS A 159 -0.48 -9.48 -12.10
N PHE A 160 -1.22 -8.58 -11.45
CA PHE A 160 -1.19 -8.44 -10.00
C PHE A 160 -1.65 -9.73 -9.31
N PHE A 161 -2.79 -10.31 -9.73
CA PHE A 161 -3.27 -11.57 -9.15
C PHE A 161 -2.37 -12.77 -9.44
N ARG A 162 -1.61 -12.75 -10.54
CA ARG A 162 -0.56 -13.75 -10.78
C ARG A 162 0.59 -13.65 -9.78
N ILE A 163 0.94 -12.45 -9.32
CA ILE A 163 1.91 -12.26 -8.23
C ILE A 163 1.36 -12.82 -6.93
N VAL A 164 0.10 -12.53 -6.60
CA VAL A 164 -0.57 -13.09 -5.41
C VAL A 164 -0.57 -14.63 -5.45
N GLY A 165 -0.89 -15.21 -6.60
CA GLY A 165 -0.82 -16.66 -6.82
C GLY A 165 0.59 -17.21 -6.63
N MET A 166 1.60 -16.57 -7.25
CA MET A 166 3.00 -16.96 -7.11
C MET A 166 3.46 -16.96 -5.64
N ILE A 167 3.12 -15.93 -4.86
CA ILE A 167 3.48 -15.85 -3.45
C ILE A 167 2.85 -17.02 -2.67
N ARG A 168 1.56 -17.25 -2.88
CA ARG A 168 0.84 -18.37 -2.23
C ARG A 168 1.43 -19.72 -2.60
N ASP A 169 1.77 -19.93 -3.87
CA ASP A 169 2.34 -21.19 -4.35
C ASP A 169 3.72 -21.47 -3.75
N VAL A 170 4.58 -20.45 -3.65
CA VAL A 170 5.90 -20.58 -3.02
C VAL A 170 5.78 -20.99 -1.55
N TYR A 171 4.84 -20.37 -0.82
CA TYR A 171 4.63 -20.63 0.60
C TYR A 171 3.96 -22.00 0.84
N ALA A 172 2.97 -22.35 0.03
CA ALA A 172 2.30 -23.65 0.09
C ALA A 172 3.29 -24.81 -0.11
N LYS A 173 4.24 -24.68 -1.05
CA LYS A 173 5.31 -25.68 -1.27
C LYS A 173 6.22 -25.88 -0.06
N LYS A 174 6.32 -24.88 0.83
CA LYS A 174 7.09 -24.95 2.08
C LYS A 174 6.21 -25.28 3.29
N GLY A 175 4.93 -25.61 3.09
CA GLY A 175 3.99 -25.89 4.18
C GLY A 175 3.68 -24.67 5.05
N LYS A 176 3.83 -23.46 4.50
CA LYS A 176 3.58 -22.18 5.19
C LYS A 176 2.45 -21.42 4.50
N GLU A 177 1.92 -20.42 5.19
CA GLU A 177 0.95 -19.48 4.63
C GLU A 177 1.57 -18.07 4.60
N ALA A 178 1.34 -17.35 3.50
CA ALA A 178 1.71 -15.94 3.37
C ALA A 178 0.50 -15.04 3.61
N LYS A 179 0.64 -14.07 4.52
CA LYS A 179 -0.30 -12.96 4.65
C LYS A 179 0.03 -11.91 3.59
N ILE A 180 -0.98 -11.46 2.86
CA ILE A 180 -0.81 -10.48 1.76
C ILE A 180 -1.77 -9.32 2.00
N LEU A 181 -1.22 -8.11 2.06
CA LEU A 181 -1.94 -6.85 2.16
C LEU A 181 -1.68 -5.99 0.92
N THR A 182 -2.60 -5.07 0.64
CA THR A 182 -2.52 -4.07 -0.44
C THR A 182 -2.88 -2.70 0.08
#